data_AF-A0A6A1WNW4-F1
#
_entry.id   AF-A0A6A1WNW4-F1
#
_cell.length_a   1.000
_cell.length_b   1.000
_cell.length_c   1.000
_cell.angle_alpha   90.00
_cell.angle_beta   90.00
_cell.angle_gamma   90.00
#
_symmetry.space_group_name_H-M   'P 1'
#
loop_
_entity.id
_entity.type
_entity.pdbx_description
1 polymer ?
#
loop_
_entity_poly.entity_id
_entity_poly.type
_entity_poly.pdbx_seq_one_letter_code
_entity_poly.pdbx_strand_id
1 'polypeptide(L)'
;MASINFNPFDNWFKKPPNPITPINLLSFTESFSPKTQAPPNFAAISLPNPFRRKPKKSEDQKPDEPGPYRQMLDQFYWECENLPDYRHTPEVEKILNEDPVFGNKENLTEEVLKEKEEFCSRLRASPVVQFLARAEEIADKMNELELKENDAPYRKEDKKLWQAVPHVPGLDGRPMPRKAIRTKQESDDKFWDFARQFFFGLWGFRQRPYPPGRPIDVAQAIGYKRLEKRYYDFIMRSGGWFYKDRLGRTRGPCELITLKTAWGAGIIDKNTFIWGDDMDEWAPIHMVYGLEPAIATWEVKLGAASTSFLHKLQKGIPPWVPLKGHEEKTYKQLQEEAIESKRRDLAVLEANDGVWPGVKIPSHALFLWASGSELTTILEEDHMPNKHIPKYLRYQLAKIIPGLRPWEVLSVEQAMDRITYGGGWYREPLGSYTTGPPYIRHWNRDVQRLYKIFCNLSVKVYNKLERTIPGFSTVMEKVQADASSRVERRRAKREAEKSAEERALYGGIRNP
;
A
#
# COMPACT_ATOMS: atom_id res chain seq x y z
N MET A 1 -45.67 -3.97 33.47
CA MET A 1 -46.24 -5.24 33.92
C MET A 1 -47.14 -5.79 32.82
N ALA A 2 -46.65 -6.80 32.12
CA ALA A 2 -47.43 -7.79 31.37
C ALA A 2 -46.47 -8.98 31.16
N SER A 3 -46.87 -10.14 31.67
CA SER A 3 -46.08 -11.34 31.86
C SER A 3 -45.71 -12.04 30.55
N ILE A 4 -44.43 -12.37 30.38
CA ILE A 4 -43.93 -13.30 29.36
C ILE A 4 -44.18 -14.73 29.87
N ASN A 5 -44.95 -15.51 29.11
CA ASN A 5 -45.21 -16.91 29.40
C ASN A 5 -44.22 -17.78 28.61
N PHE A 6 -43.38 -18.56 29.30
CA PHE A 6 -42.44 -19.52 28.72
C PHE A 6 -43.03 -20.93 28.79
N ASN A 7 -43.49 -21.46 27.66
CA ASN A 7 -43.76 -22.90 27.49
C ASN A 7 -42.84 -23.47 26.40
N PRO A 8 -41.85 -24.33 26.72
CA PRO A 8 -40.81 -24.71 25.76
C PRO A 8 -40.98 -26.10 25.10
N PHE A 9 -42.17 -26.69 24.93
CA PHE A 9 -42.26 -28.06 24.36
C PHE A 9 -43.47 -28.47 23.49
N ASP A 10 -44.36 -27.57 23.05
CA ASP A 10 -45.60 -28.00 22.35
C ASP A 10 -45.63 -27.87 20.81
N ASN A 11 -44.54 -27.42 20.16
CA ASN A 11 -44.55 -27.19 18.70
C ASN A 11 -43.66 -28.14 17.86
N TRP A 12 -43.09 -29.20 18.45
CA TRP A 12 -42.11 -30.03 17.74
C TRP A 12 -42.70 -31.08 16.78
N PHE A 13 -44.02 -31.36 16.83
CA PHE A 13 -44.64 -32.41 16.02
C PHE A 13 -46.00 -32.05 15.41
N LYS A 14 -46.08 -30.93 14.68
CA LYS A 14 -47.16 -30.71 13.70
C LYS A 14 -46.59 -30.56 12.30
N LYS A 15 -47.10 -31.35 11.36
CA LYS A 15 -46.79 -31.23 9.92
C LYS A 15 -47.12 -29.80 9.47
N PRO A 16 -46.23 -29.11 8.73
CA PRO A 16 -46.58 -27.80 8.19
C PRO A 16 -47.71 -27.96 7.16
N PRO A 17 -48.70 -27.05 7.12
CA PRO A 17 -49.54 -26.92 5.93
C PRO A 17 -48.67 -26.53 4.73
N ASN A 18 -49.07 -27.00 3.55
CA ASN A 18 -48.45 -26.81 2.22
C ASN A 18 -47.90 -25.38 1.97
N PRO A 19 -46.89 -25.22 1.08
CA PRO A 19 -45.92 -24.14 1.15
C PRO A 19 -46.52 -22.75 1.03
N ILE A 20 -46.06 -21.88 1.92
CA ILE A 20 -46.27 -20.43 1.93
C ILE A 20 -45.79 -19.88 0.58
N THR A 21 -46.65 -19.13 -0.09
CA THR A 21 -46.31 -18.36 -1.31
C THR A 21 -45.07 -17.49 -1.06
N PRO A 22 -44.10 -17.43 -1.97
CA PRO A 22 -42.88 -16.66 -1.75
C PRO A 22 -43.22 -15.20 -1.43
N ILE A 23 -42.63 -14.69 -0.35
CA ILE A 23 -42.75 -13.31 0.09
C ILE A 23 -42.27 -12.42 -1.05
N ASN A 24 -43.18 -11.59 -1.58
CA ASN A 24 -42.89 -10.68 -2.67
C ASN A 24 -42.06 -9.50 -2.13
N LEU A 25 -40.74 -9.58 -2.22
CA LEU A 25 -39.79 -8.57 -1.70
C LEU A 25 -39.93 -7.19 -2.39
N LEU A 26 -40.68 -7.11 -3.48
CA LEU A 26 -40.96 -5.86 -4.19
C LEU A 26 -41.91 -4.93 -3.43
N SER A 27 -42.77 -5.43 -2.53
CA SER A 27 -43.70 -4.57 -1.79
C SER A 27 -43.09 -3.89 -0.56
N PHE A 28 -41.87 -4.26 -0.17
CA PHE A 28 -41.16 -3.68 0.97
C PHE A 28 -40.28 -2.47 0.60
N THR A 29 -40.01 -2.26 -0.68
CA THR A 29 -39.24 -1.10 -1.16
C THR A 29 -40.11 0.15 -1.30
N GLU A 30 -41.42 0.00 -1.47
CA GLU A 30 -42.36 1.13 -1.54
C GLU A 30 -42.65 1.78 -0.17
N SER A 31 -42.46 1.05 0.94
CA SER A 31 -42.81 1.49 2.29
C SER A 31 -41.77 2.38 2.98
N PHE A 32 -40.58 2.55 2.38
CA PHE A 32 -39.50 3.41 2.92
C PHE A 32 -39.32 4.74 2.19
N SER A 33 -40.24 5.13 1.30
CA SER A 33 -40.22 6.48 0.71
C SER A 33 -40.84 7.51 1.66
N PRO A 34 -40.08 8.51 2.16
CA PRO A 34 -40.69 9.61 2.91
C PRO A 34 -41.52 10.46 1.95
N LYS A 35 -42.84 10.54 2.19
CA LYS A 35 -43.73 11.53 1.56
C LYS A 35 -43.28 12.94 1.94
N THR A 36 -42.42 13.55 1.13
CA THR A 36 -42.01 14.93 1.29
C THR A 36 -43.03 15.85 0.63
N GLN A 37 -43.64 16.68 1.46
CA GLN A 37 -44.47 17.82 1.04
C GLN A 37 -43.58 18.80 0.27
N ALA A 38 -44.06 19.28 -0.88
CA ALA A 38 -43.33 20.18 -1.76
C ALA A 38 -42.97 21.52 -1.08
N PRO A 39 -41.73 22.03 -1.21
CA PRO A 39 -41.41 23.41 -0.83
C PRO A 39 -41.88 24.41 -1.91
N PRO A 40 -42.19 25.66 -1.54
CA PRO A 40 -42.75 26.65 -2.45
C PRO A 40 -41.68 27.23 -3.39
N ASN A 41 -42.01 27.29 -4.68
CA ASN A 41 -41.18 27.89 -5.73
C ASN A 41 -41.04 29.40 -5.52
N PHE A 42 -39.81 29.89 -5.30
CA PHE A 42 -39.49 31.31 -5.31
C PHE A 42 -38.96 31.73 -6.69
N ALA A 43 -39.63 32.73 -7.29
CA ALA A 43 -39.24 33.53 -8.47
C ALA A 43 -39.22 32.85 -9.86
N ALA A 44 -40.41 32.74 -10.48
CA ALA A 44 -40.55 32.73 -11.93
C ALA A 44 -40.91 34.14 -12.42
N ILE A 45 -40.01 34.79 -13.17
CA ILE A 45 -40.36 35.89 -14.07
C ILE A 45 -40.35 35.31 -15.48
N SER A 46 -41.53 34.93 -15.99
CA SER A 46 -41.78 34.91 -17.43
C SER A 46 -43.27 35.13 -17.67
N LEU A 47 -43.59 36.17 -18.43
CA LEU A 47 -44.94 36.54 -18.85
C LEU A 47 -45.58 35.39 -19.68
N PRO A 48 -46.90 35.15 -19.57
CA PRO A 48 -47.56 34.04 -20.23
C PRO A 48 -47.78 34.35 -21.71
N ASN A 49 -47.21 33.52 -22.58
CA ASN A 49 -47.48 33.52 -24.01
C ASN A 49 -48.75 32.65 -24.26
N PRO A 50 -49.87 33.20 -24.77
CA PRO A 50 -51.17 32.51 -24.74
C PRO A 50 -51.36 31.41 -25.81
N PHE A 51 -50.30 30.98 -26.50
CA PHE A 51 -50.37 30.02 -27.61
C PHE A 51 -49.58 28.71 -27.41
N ARG A 52 -49.30 28.28 -26.17
CA ARG A 52 -48.82 26.91 -25.92
C ARG A 52 -49.96 25.99 -25.53
N ARG A 53 -50.46 25.23 -26.52
CA ARG A 53 -51.30 24.04 -26.29
C ARG A 53 -50.58 23.08 -25.33
N LYS A 54 -51.27 22.63 -24.29
CA LYS A 54 -50.82 21.50 -23.46
C LYS A 54 -50.67 20.26 -24.37
N PRO A 55 -49.55 19.52 -24.33
CA PRO A 55 -49.48 18.28 -25.07
C PRO A 55 -50.52 17.30 -24.51
N LYS A 56 -51.30 16.71 -25.42
CA LYS A 56 -52.22 15.61 -25.13
C LYS A 56 -51.39 14.44 -24.59
N LYS A 57 -51.82 13.86 -23.47
CA LYS A 57 -51.36 12.53 -23.04
C LYS A 57 -51.73 11.54 -24.15
N SER A 58 -50.73 10.97 -24.81
CA SER A 58 -50.92 9.77 -25.63
C SER A 58 -51.07 8.58 -24.69
N GLU A 59 -52.18 7.87 -24.81
CA GLU A 59 -52.58 6.72 -23.99
C GLU A 59 -51.84 5.41 -24.33
N ASP A 60 -50.72 5.46 -25.05
CA ASP A 60 -49.96 4.27 -25.46
C ASP A 60 -48.57 4.21 -24.78
N GLN A 61 -48.56 4.03 -23.46
CA GLN A 61 -47.35 3.57 -22.76
C GLN A 61 -47.69 2.27 -22.03
N LYS A 62 -47.08 1.17 -22.50
CA LYS A 62 -47.10 -0.12 -21.82
C LYS A 62 -46.68 0.10 -20.36
N PRO A 63 -47.37 -0.51 -19.38
CA PRO A 63 -46.87 -0.49 -18.01
C PRO A 63 -45.57 -1.31 -17.99
N ASP A 64 -44.55 -0.79 -17.32
CA ASP A 64 -43.32 -1.51 -16.94
C ASP A 64 -42.10 -1.43 -17.89
N GLU A 65 -42.00 -0.45 -18.79
CA GLU A 65 -40.68 -0.10 -19.35
C GLU A 65 -40.03 1.00 -18.49
N PRO A 66 -38.93 0.73 -17.77
CA PRO A 66 -38.23 1.76 -17.00
C PRO A 66 -37.85 2.91 -17.92
N GLY A 67 -38.01 4.15 -17.46
CA GLY A 67 -37.64 5.33 -18.25
C GLY A 67 -36.15 5.31 -18.65
N PRO A 68 -35.72 6.09 -19.68
CA PRO A 68 -34.38 6.02 -20.26
C PRO A 68 -33.25 6.21 -19.22
N TYR A 69 -33.45 7.08 -18.23
CA TYR A 69 -32.47 7.28 -17.15
C TYR A 69 -32.41 6.13 -16.14
N ARG A 70 -33.55 5.47 -15.90
CA ARG A 70 -33.60 4.29 -15.04
C ARG A 70 -32.94 3.09 -15.72
N GLN A 71 -33.16 2.92 -17.03
CA GLN A 71 -32.43 1.95 -17.84
C GLN A 71 -30.92 2.20 -17.84
N MET A 72 -30.47 3.46 -17.97
CA MET A 72 -29.05 3.80 -17.89
C MET A 72 -28.44 3.50 -16.52
N LEU A 73 -29.18 3.73 -15.44
CA LEU A 73 -28.74 3.49 -14.07
C LEU A 73 -28.72 1.99 -13.74
N ASP A 74 -29.74 1.24 -14.18
CA ASP A 74 -29.79 -0.21 -14.05
C ASP A 74 -28.68 -0.87 -14.88
N GLN A 75 -28.43 -0.36 -16.11
CA GLN A 75 -27.30 -0.77 -16.93
C GLN A 75 -25.96 -0.44 -16.25
N PHE A 76 -25.84 0.72 -15.61
CA PHE A 76 -24.63 1.10 -14.88
C PHE A 76 -24.34 0.14 -13.71
N TYR A 77 -25.34 -0.16 -12.88
CA TYR A 77 -25.17 -1.14 -11.80
C TYR A 77 -24.87 -2.53 -12.34
N TRP A 78 -25.53 -2.94 -13.43
CA TRP A 78 -25.26 -4.20 -14.10
C TRP A 78 -23.83 -4.28 -14.65
N GLU A 79 -23.31 -3.19 -15.24
CA GLU A 79 -21.91 -3.10 -15.69
C GLU A 79 -20.95 -3.16 -14.50
N CYS A 80 -21.26 -2.49 -13.39
CA CYS A 80 -20.45 -2.55 -12.16
C CYS A 80 -20.42 -3.95 -11.53
N GLU A 81 -21.54 -4.67 -11.55
CA GLU A 81 -21.66 -6.03 -11.02
C GLU A 81 -20.99 -7.08 -11.92
N ASN A 82 -20.97 -6.85 -13.23
CA ASN A 82 -20.45 -7.80 -14.24
C ASN A 82 -19.14 -7.34 -14.89
N LEU A 83 -18.36 -6.48 -14.22
CA LEU A 83 -17.02 -6.11 -14.67
C LEU A 83 -16.15 -7.37 -14.82
N PRO A 84 -15.64 -7.68 -16.03
CA PRO A 84 -14.77 -8.83 -16.21
C PRO A 84 -13.47 -8.61 -15.46
N ASP A 85 -12.93 -9.67 -14.84
CA ASP A 85 -11.61 -9.61 -14.23
C ASP A 85 -10.54 -9.65 -15.33
N TYR A 86 -10.03 -8.48 -15.68
CA TYR A 86 -9.05 -8.32 -16.75
C TYR A 86 -7.73 -9.05 -16.47
N ARG A 87 -7.45 -9.40 -15.22
CA ARG A 87 -6.25 -10.14 -14.78
C ARG A 87 -6.14 -11.55 -15.35
N HIS A 88 -7.24 -12.11 -15.83
CA HIS A 88 -7.33 -13.47 -16.36
C HIS A 88 -7.68 -13.50 -17.86
N THR A 89 -7.41 -12.40 -18.58
CA THR A 89 -7.58 -12.35 -20.03
C THR A 89 -6.46 -13.14 -20.74
N PRO A 90 -6.73 -13.71 -21.92
CA PRO A 90 -5.73 -14.47 -22.66
C PRO A 90 -4.51 -13.64 -23.06
N GLU A 91 -4.66 -12.32 -23.23
CA GLU A 91 -3.56 -11.39 -23.50
C GLU A 91 -2.62 -11.28 -22.29
N VAL A 92 -3.18 -11.17 -21.08
CA VAL A 92 -2.41 -11.14 -19.84
C VAL A 92 -1.71 -12.48 -19.60
N GLU A 93 -2.37 -13.60 -19.88
CA GLU A 93 -1.74 -14.92 -19.79
C GLU A 93 -0.58 -15.08 -20.78
N LYS A 94 -0.68 -14.51 -21.99
CA LYS A 94 0.43 -14.48 -22.95
C LYS A 94 1.62 -13.70 -22.39
N ILE A 95 1.39 -12.46 -21.93
CA ILE A 95 2.45 -11.60 -21.36
C ILE A 95 3.13 -12.27 -20.16
N LEU A 96 2.37 -12.94 -19.29
CA LEU A 96 2.94 -13.62 -18.12
C LEU A 96 3.77 -14.88 -18.48
N ASN A 97 3.45 -15.53 -19.61
CA ASN A 97 4.14 -16.72 -20.08
C ASN A 97 5.28 -16.40 -21.07
N GLU A 98 5.35 -15.18 -21.57
CA GLU A 98 6.42 -14.73 -22.46
C GLU A 98 7.72 -14.47 -21.68
N ASP A 99 8.84 -14.99 -22.20
CA ASP A 99 10.15 -14.71 -21.63
C ASP A 99 10.55 -13.25 -21.93
N PRO A 100 10.83 -12.41 -20.91
CA PRO A 100 11.11 -11.00 -21.11
C PRO A 100 12.41 -10.72 -21.88
N VAL A 101 13.30 -11.73 -21.97
CA VAL A 101 14.61 -11.62 -22.61
C VAL A 101 14.61 -12.22 -24.02
N PHE A 102 13.80 -13.24 -24.27
CA PHE A 102 13.78 -13.96 -25.54
C PHE A 102 12.35 -14.00 -26.08
N GLY A 103 12.09 -13.22 -27.13
CA GLY A 103 10.79 -13.27 -27.80
C GLY A 103 10.52 -14.66 -28.38
N ASN A 104 9.39 -15.26 -27.98
CA ASN A 104 8.90 -16.50 -28.56
C ASN A 104 8.41 -16.23 -29.98
N LYS A 105 9.23 -16.57 -30.99
CA LYS A 105 8.78 -16.54 -32.39
C LYS A 105 7.96 -17.80 -32.65
N GLU A 106 6.69 -17.63 -33.00
CA GLU A 106 5.71 -18.72 -33.17
C GLU A 106 6.04 -19.70 -34.31
N ASN A 107 6.94 -19.34 -35.23
CA ASN A 107 7.35 -20.19 -36.37
C ASN A 107 8.88 -20.32 -36.44
N LEU A 108 9.45 -21.31 -35.75
CA LEU A 108 10.88 -21.62 -35.81
C LEU A 108 11.12 -22.80 -36.78
N THR A 109 11.81 -22.54 -37.89
CA THR A 109 12.35 -23.60 -38.76
C THR A 109 13.48 -24.35 -38.05
N GLU A 110 13.66 -25.64 -38.37
CA GLU A 110 14.70 -26.49 -37.76
C GLU A 110 16.12 -25.91 -37.88
N GLU A 111 16.38 -25.17 -38.96
CA GLU A 111 17.65 -24.46 -39.19
C GLU A 111 17.86 -23.33 -38.18
N VAL A 112 16.83 -22.54 -37.88
CA VAL A 112 16.90 -21.43 -36.90
C VAL A 112 17.08 -21.96 -35.48
N LEU A 113 16.54 -23.15 -35.18
CA LEU A 113 16.77 -23.81 -33.90
C LEU A 113 18.23 -24.24 -33.75
N LYS A 114 18.81 -24.87 -34.77
CA LYS A 114 20.23 -25.23 -34.78
C LYS A 114 21.15 -24.02 -34.66
N GLU A 115 20.86 -22.94 -35.39
CA GLU A 115 21.62 -21.68 -35.29
C GLU A 115 21.51 -21.06 -33.88
N LYS A 116 20.33 -21.10 -33.26
CA LYS A 116 20.14 -20.65 -31.87
C LYS A 116 20.93 -21.51 -30.89
N GLU A 117 20.95 -22.83 -31.06
CA GLU A 117 21.71 -23.75 -30.21
C GLU A 117 23.23 -23.53 -30.36
N GLU A 118 23.72 -23.37 -31.59
CA GLU A 118 25.12 -23.05 -31.88
C GLU A 118 25.51 -21.66 -31.35
N PHE A 119 24.61 -20.68 -31.42
CA PHE A 119 24.81 -19.37 -30.84
C PHE A 119 24.84 -19.43 -29.30
N CYS A 120 23.89 -20.13 -28.68
CA CYS A 120 23.83 -20.33 -27.23
C CYS A 120 25.06 -21.09 -26.70
N SER A 121 25.53 -22.11 -27.42
CA SER A 121 26.75 -22.85 -27.05
C SER A 121 28.00 -21.98 -27.18
N ARG A 122 28.14 -21.20 -28.27
CA ARG A 122 29.22 -20.20 -28.39
C ARG A 122 29.16 -19.13 -27.29
N LEU A 123 27.97 -18.63 -26.96
CA LEU A 123 27.79 -17.67 -25.88
C LEU A 123 28.23 -18.28 -24.54
N ARG A 124 27.78 -19.49 -24.21
CA ARG A 124 28.19 -20.21 -22.97
C ARG A 124 29.69 -20.52 -22.94
N ALA A 125 30.31 -20.73 -24.10
CA ALA A 125 31.75 -20.95 -24.22
C ALA A 125 32.59 -19.65 -24.09
N SER A 126 31.95 -18.48 -24.22
CA SER A 126 32.64 -17.19 -24.08
C SER A 126 33.20 -17.03 -22.65
N PRO A 127 34.49 -16.69 -22.50
CA PRO A 127 35.08 -16.45 -21.18
C PRO A 127 34.33 -15.37 -20.37
N VAL A 128 33.75 -14.38 -21.04
CA VAL A 128 32.96 -13.31 -20.39
C VAL A 128 31.68 -13.88 -19.78
N VAL A 129 30.97 -14.74 -20.51
CA VAL A 129 29.73 -15.35 -20.01
C VAL A 129 30.02 -16.35 -18.90
N GLN A 130 31.12 -17.10 -18.99
CA GLN A 130 31.58 -17.98 -17.90
C GLN A 130 31.94 -17.16 -16.65
N PHE A 131 32.60 -16.02 -16.82
CA PHE A 131 32.89 -15.11 -15.72
C PHE A 131 31.61 -14.55 -15.09
N LEU A 132 30.64 -14.10 -15.89
CA LEU A 132 29.36 -13.61 -15.40
C LEU A 132 28.57 -14.70 -14.68
N ALA A 133 28.49 -15.91 -15.25
CA ALA A 133 27.87 -17.06 -14.59
C ALA A 133 28.54 -17.37 -13.25
N ARG A 134 29.87 -17.30 -13.19
CA ARG A 134 30.60 -17.48 -11.93
C ARG A 134 30.35 -16.34 -10.94
N ALA A 135 30.22 -15.10 -11.40
CA ALA A 135 29.87 -13.97 -10.56
C ALA A 135 28.46 -14.13 -9.96
N GLU A 136 27.49 -14.59 -10.76
CA GLU A 136 26.14 -14.92 -10.31
C GLU A 136 26.18 -16.02 -9.23
N GLU A 137 26.92 -17.12 -9.45
CA GLU A 137 27.10 -18.19 -8.45
C GLU A 137 27.74 -17.68 -7.15
N ILE A 138 28.74 -16.80 -7.24
CA ILE A 138 29.38 -16.21 -6.06
C ILE A 138 28.37 -15.36 -5.30
N ALA A 139 27.61 -14.54 -6.02
CA ALA A 139 26.63 -13.67 -5.40
C ALA A 139 25.44 -14.47 -4.80
N ASP A 140 25.07 -15.61 -5.39
CA ASP A 140 24.11 -16.55 -4.80
C ASP A 140 24.66 -17.14 -3.49
N LYS A 141 25.91 -17.59 -3.48
CA LYS A 141 26.58 -18.10 -2.27
C LYS A 141 26.68 -17.03 -1.18
N MET A 142 27.01 -15.79 -1.54
CA MET A 142 27.05 -14.68 -0.60
C MET A 142 25.66 -14.41 -0.01
N ASN A 143 24.61 -14.43 -0.83
CA ASN A 143 23.24 -14.26 -0.35
C ASN A 143 22.81 -15.41 0.57
N GLU A 144 23.12 -16.67 0.22
CA GLU A 144 22.87 -17.81 1.10
C GLU A 144 23.62 -17.72 2.42
N LEU A 145 24.87 -17.25 2.41
CA LEU A 145 25.65 -17.01 3.62
C LEU A 145 24.96 -15.95 4.48
N GLU A 146 24.55 -14.82 3.90
CA GLU A 146 23.83 -13.75 4.61
C GLU A 146 22.47 -14.22 5.16
N LEU A 147 21.75 -15.06 4.45
CA LEU A 147 20.50 -15.66 4.93
C LEU A 147 20.75 -16.56 6.13
N LYS A 148 21.68 -17.53 6.01
CA LYS A 148 22.09 -18.44 7.10
C LYS A 148 22.52 -17.68 8.34
N GLU A 149 23.27 -16.62 8.11
CA GLU A 149 23.70 -15.68 9.13
C GLU A 149 22.52 -15.03 9.87
N ASN A 150 21.43 -14.69 9.18
CA ASN A 150 20.26 -14.03 9.75
C ASN A 150 19.08 -14.97 10.04
N ASP A 151 19.28 -16.29 10.01
CA ASP A 151 18.20 -17.27 10.18
C ASP A 151 17.56 -17.25 11.58
N ALA A 152 18.33 -16.88 12.60
CA ALA A 152 17.90 -16.94 13.99
C ALA A 152 18.08 -15.58 14.70
N PRO A 153 16.97 -14.96 15.18
CA PRO A 153 17.07 -13.80 16.04
C PRO A 153 17.59 -14.19 17.44
N TYR A 154 18.14 -13.21 18.15
CA TYR A 154 18.59 -13.31 19.54
C TYR A 154 17.51 -13.91 20.46
N ARG A 155 16.25 -13.52 20.23
CA ARG A 155 15.11 -13.93 21.04
C ARG A 155 14.51 -15.23 20.52
N LYS A 156 14.60 -16.28 21.34
CA LYS A 156 14.05 -17.62 21.03
C LYS A 156 12.54 -17.59 20.74
N GLU A 157 11.80 -16.70 21.40
CA GLU A 157 10.36 -16.54 21.25
C GLU A 157 9.93 -16.18 19.82
N ASP A 158 10.75 -15.37 19.14
CA ASP A 158 10.45 -14.83 17.82
C ASP A 158 10.97 -15.73 16.69
N LYS A 159 11.83 -16.72 17.01
CA LYS A 159 12.46 -17.61 16.01
C LYS A 159 11.44 -18.32 15.12
N LYS A 160 10.34 -18.83 15.70
CA LYS A 160 9.29 -19.53 14.94
C LYS A 160 8.62 -18.60 13.92
N LEU A 161 8.30 -17.37 14.33
CA LEU A 161 7.70 -16.38 13.44
C LEU A 161 8.70 -15.96 12.36
N TRP A 162 9.94 -15.68 12.75
CA TRP A 162 11.01 -15.27 11.85
C TRP A 162 11.26 -16.26 10.71
N GLN A 163 11.24 -17.56 11.01
CA GLN A 163 11.39 -18.62 10.01
C GLN A 163 10.13 -18.84 9.16
N ALA A 164 8.94 -18.54 9.69
CA ALA A 164 7.68 -18.71 8.98
C ALA A 164 7.44 -17.63 7.92
N VAL A 165 7.94 -16.41 8.13
CA VAL A 165 7.79 -15.31 7.16
C VAL A 165 8.75 -15.56 5.99
N PRO A 166 8.28 -15.68 4.75
CA PRO A 166 9.13 -15.90 3.58
C PRO A 166 9.91 -14.62 3.21
N HIS A 167 10.98 -14.77 2.42
CA HIS A 167 11.82 -13.65 1.99
C HIS A 167 11.21 -12.94 0.78
N VAL A 168 11.28 -11.60 0.76
CA VAL A 168 10.83 -10.80 -0.39
C VAL A 168 11.83 -10.97 -1.53
N PRO A 169 11.39 -11.27 -2.77
CA PRO A 169 12.30 -11.29 -3.91
C PRO A 169 12.86 -9.88 -4.13
N GLY A 170 14.19 -9.78 -4.23
CA GLY A 170 14.90 -8.56 -4.59
C GLY A 170 14.74 -8.23 -6.06
N LEU A 171 15.34 -7.11 -6.47
CA LEU A 171 15.37 -6.67 -7.88
C LEU A 171 15.97 -7.74 -8.79
N ASP A 172 16.98 -8.46 -8.30
CA ASP A 172 17.68 -9.53 -9.01
C ASP A 172 16.91 -10.88 -8.95
N GLY A 173 15.69 -10.89 -8.40
CA GLY A 173 14.86 -12.09 -8.22
C GLY A 173 15.24 -12.96 -7.01
N ARG A 174 16.43 -12.77 -6.44
CA ARG A 174 16.93 -13.50 -5.28
C ARG A 174 16.20 -13.12 -3.99
N PRO A 175 16.08 -14.03 -3.00
CA PRO A 175 15.50 -13.70 -1.71
C PRO A 175 16.31 -12.60 -1.01
N MET A 176 15.66 -11.50 -0.66
CA MET A 176 16.29 -10.39 0.05
C MET A 176 16.55 -10.78 1.52
N PRO A 177 17.80 -10.67 2.00
CA PRO A 177 18.13 -11.04 3.37
C PRO A 177 17.53 -10.03 4.35
N ARG A 178 16.82 -10.54 5.35
CA ARG A 178 16.31 -9.72 6.47
C ARG A 178 17.32 -9.76 7.59
N LYS A 179 17.72 -8.59 8.10
CA LYS A 179 18.74 -8.52 9.15
C LYS A 179 18.18 -8.91 10.51
N ALA A 180 18.70 -9.97 11.12
CA ALA A 180 18.32 -10.35 12.48
C ALA A 180 19.16 -9.61 13.53
N ILE A 181 18.55 -9.23 14.66
CA ILE A 181 19.31 -8.81 15.85
C ILE A 181 19.84 -10.08 16.51
N ARG A 182 21.16 -10.24 16.63
CA ARG A 182 21.77 -11.48 17.15
C ARG A 182 22.17 -11.40 18.61
N THR A 183 22.57 -10.22 19.07
CA THR A 183 23.07 -10.03 20.43
C THR A 183 22.18 -9.12 21.25
N LYS A 184 22.27 -9.24 22.57
CA LYS A 184 21.60 -8.33 23.50
C LYS A 184 22.09 -6.89 23.34
N GLN A 185 23.40 -6.72 23.16
CA GLN A 185 24.03 -5.40 22.97
C GLN A 185 23.47 -4.71 21.72
N GLU A 186 23.38 -5.42 20.59
CA GLU A 186 22.75 -4.88 19.37
C GLU A 186 21.28 -4.48 19.58
N SER A 187 20.55 -5.26 20.39
CA SER A 187 19.16 -4.95 20.74
C SER A 187 19.06 -3.66 21.57
N ASP A 188 19.91 -3.53 22.58
CA ASP A 188 19.94 -2.37 23.47
C ASP A 188 20.39 -1.10 22.70
N ASP A 189 21.41 -1.22 21.84
CA ASP A 189 21.90 -0.12 21.00
C ASP A 189 20.83 0.37 20.03
N LYS A 190 20.12 -0.55 19.36
CA LYS A 190 19.00 -0.20 18.48
C LYS A 190 17.86 0.48 19.24
N PHE A 191 17.53 -0.02 20.43
CA PHE A 191 16.49 0.58 21.26
C PHE A 191 16.88 1.99 21.70
N TRP A 192 18.12 2.20 22.15
CA TRP A 192 18.58 3.52 22.57
C TRP A 192 18.80 4.49 21.41
N ASP A 193 19.15 4.02 20.22
CA ASP A 193 19.15 4.86 19.01
C ASP A 193 17.73 5.34 18.67
N PHE A 194 16.75 4.42 18.68
CA PHE A 194 15.34 4.78 18.52
C PHE A 194 14.86 5.76 19.59
N ALA A 195 15.08 5.46 20.88
CA ALA A 195 14.62 6.28 21.99
C ALA A 195 15.18 7.71 21.90
N ARG A 196 16.47 7.86 21.58
CA ARG A 196 17.08 9.17 21.39
C ARG A 196 16.41 9.93 20.25
N GLN A 197 16.17 9.29 19.11
CA GLN A 197 15.52 9.93 17.96
C GLN A 197 14.05 10.29 18.25
N PHE A 198 13.33 9.43 18.98
CA PHE A 198 11.97 9.69 19.42
C PHE A 198 11.90 10.92 20.34
N PHE A 199 12.71 10.95 21.41
CA PHE A 199 12.74 12.10 22.32
C PHE A 199 13.23 13.38 21.65
N PHE A 200 14.21 13.29 20.74
CA PHE A 200 14.62 14.44 19.94
C PHE A 200 13.46 14.97 19.10
N GLY A 201 12.72 14.10 18.41
CA GLY A 201 11.53 14.52 17.66
C GLY A 201 10.46 15.15 18.53
N LEU A 202 10.16 14.53 19.68
CA LEU A 202 9.16 15.03 20.63
C LEU A 202 9.51 16.44 21.14
N TRP A 203 10.80 16.72 21.34
CA TRP A 203 11.29 18.02 21.80
C TRP A 203 11.57 19.00 20.66
N GLY A 204 11.16 18.69 19.43
CA GLY A 204 11.40 19.52 18.25
C GLY A 204 12.87 19.58 17.82
N PHE A 205 13.74 18.76 18.44
CA PHE A 205 15.08 18.55 17.93
C PHE A 205 15.05 17.77 16.64
N ARG A 206 15.99 18.13 15.78
CA ARG A 206 16.13 17.55 14.47
C ARG A 206 16.48 16.06 14.57
N GLN A 207 15.59 15.21 14.08
CA GLN A 207 15.84 13.77 13.94
C GLN A 207 16.87 13.48 12.85
N ARG A 208 17.66 12.42 13.03
CA ARG A 208 18.57 11.92 11.99
C ARG A 208 17.73 11.19 10.91
N PRO A 209 17.99 11.41 9.61
CA PRO A 209 17.43 10.56 8.57
C PRO A 209 17.73 9.08 8.85
N TYR A 210 16.70 8.23 8.80
CA TYR A 210 16.93 6.80 8.79
C TYR A 210 17.73 6.42 7.54
N PRO A 211 18.81 5.63 7.68
CA PRO A 211 19.54 5.15 6.52
C PRO A 211 18.60 4.35 5.60
N PRO A 212 18.56 4.65 4.29
CA PRO A 212 17.76 3.89 3.35
C PRO A 212 18.24 2.43 3.39
N GLY A 213 17.34 1.50 3.70
CA GLY A 213 17.63 0.06 3.79
C GLY A 213 17.92 -0.50 5.19
N ARG A 214 17.86 0.31 6.26
CA ARG A 214 17.89 -0.22 7.65
C ARG A 214 16.76 0.39 8.49
N PRO A 215 15.49 0.03 8.22
CA PRO A 215 14.42 0.37 9.15
C PRO A 215 14.81 -0.15 10.54
N ILE A 216 14.70 0.72 11.57
CA ILE A 216 14.89 0.26 12.94
C ILE A 216 13.66 -0.57 13.27
N ASP A 217 13.78 -1.89 13.12
CA ASP A 217 12.75 -2.80 13.58
C ASP A 217 12.82 -2.89 15.12
N VAL A 218 12.24 -1.88 15.77
CA VAL A 218 12.11 -1.79 17.23
C VAL A 218 11.27 -2.96 17.74
N ALA A 219 10.33 -3.46 16.93
CA ALA A 219 9.52 -4.61 17.30
C ALA A 219 10.40 -5.86 17.48
N GLN A 220 11.42 -6.04 16.65
CA GLN A 220 12.44 -7.08 16.86
C GLN A 220 13.27 -6.86 18.13
N ALA A 221 13.64 -5.60 18.45
CA ALA A 221 14.39 -5.28 19.66
C ALA A 221 13.56 -5.52 20.94
N ILE A 222 12.27 -5.21 20.92
CA ILE A 222 11.32 -5.38 22.03
C ILE A 222 10.78 -6.82 22.11
N GLY A 223 10.77 -7.54 20.99
CA GLY A 223 10.24 -8.89 20.78
C GLY A 223 8.73 -8.89 20.51
N TYR A 224 8.30 -9.59 19.47
CA TYR A 224 6.92 -9.55 18.97
C TYR A 224 5.92 -10.10 20.00
N LYS A 225 6.23 -11.23 20.64
CA LYS A 225 5.34 -11.81 21.68
C LYS A 225 5.21 -10.92 22.91
N ARG A 226 6.28 -10.24 23.30
CA ARG A 226 6.24 -9.31 24.43
C ARG A 226 5.44 -8.06 24.09
N LEU A 227 5.59 -7.58 22.86
CA LEU A 227 4.81 -6.46 22.33
C LEU A 227 3.31 -6.81 22.34
N GLU A 228 2.96 -7.96 21.79
CA GLU A 228 1.59 -8.49 21.75
C GLU A 228 1.00 -8.61 23.17
N LYS A 229 1.75 -9.15 24.14
CA LYS A 229 1.30 -9.23 25.53
C LYS A 229 1.09 -7.86 26.18
N ARG A 230 1.99 -6.90 25.94
CA ARG A 230 1.85 -5.54 26.47
C ARG A 230 0.62 -4.83 25.90
N TYR A 231 0.39 -4.94 24.60
CA TYR A 231 -0.79 -4.37 23.98
C TYR A 231 -2.06 -5.08 24.41
N TYR A 232 -2.04 -6.40 24.59
CA TYR A 232 -3.16 -7.13 25.20
C TYR A 232 -3.52 -6.56 26.58
N ASP A 233 -2.52 -6.39 27.47
CA ASP A 233 -2.75 -5.82 28.80
C ASP A 233 -3.27 -4.38 28.74
N PHE A 234 -2.82 -3.61 27.74
CA PHE A 234 -3.28 -2.24 27.48
C PHE A 234 -4.74 -2.21 27.02
N ILE A 235 -5.08 -3.03 26.02
CA ILE A 235 -6.43 -3.13 25.43
C ILE A 235 -7.45 -3.62 26.44
N MET A 236 -7.05 -4.48 27.39
CA MET A 236 -7.93 -4.91 28.48
C MET A 236 -8.24 -3.78 29.48
N ARG A 237 -7.47 -2.68 29.46
CA ARG A 237 -7.66 -1.50 30.33
C ARG A 237 -8.27 -0.31 29.57
N SER A 238 -8.05 -0.21 28.27
CA SER A 238 -8.62 0.84 27.42
C SER A 238 -10.00 0.43 26.87
N GLY A 239 -10.87 1.42 26.67
CA GLY A 239 -12.18 1.26 26.05
C GLY A 239 -12.32 2.20 24.84
N GLY A 240 -13.42 2.10 24.11
CA GLY A 240 -13.69 3.01 22.98
C GLY A 240 -13.16 2.47 21.65
N TRP A 241 -13.81 1.45 21.12
CA TRP A 241 -13.49 0.89 19.81
C TRP A 241 -14.59 1.17 18.80
N PHE A 242 -14.20 1.33 17.55
CA PHE A 242 -15.11 1.46 16.42
C PHE A 242 -14.76 0.42 15.37
N TYR A 243 -15.74 -0.27 14.80
CA TYR A 243 -15.50 -1.23 13.73
C TYR A 243 -16.31 -0.86 12.49
N LYS A 244 -15.82 -1.25 11.30
CA LYS A 244 -16.60 -1.17 10.07
C LYS A 244 -17.41 -2.45 9.90
N ASP A 245 -18.71 -2.29 9.74
CA ASP A 245 -19.63 -3.38 9.40
C ASP A 245 -19.32 -3.92 7.98
N ARG A 246 -19.91 -5.06 7.60
CA ARG A 246 -19.74 -5.65 6.25
C ARG A 246 -20.20 -4.70 5.12
N LEU A 247 -21.06 -3.74 5.45
CA LEU A 247 -21.53 -2.67 4.56
C LEU A 247 -20.63 -1.43 4.57
N GLY A 248 -19.47 -1.46 5.24
CA GLY A 248 -18.53 -0.34 5.33
C GLY A 248 -18.91 0.77 6.31
N ARG A 249 -20.09 0.67 6.96
CA ARG A 249 -20.55 1.66 7.96
C ARG A 249 -19.77 1.54 9.26
N THR A 250 -19.39 2.67 9.83
CA THR A 250 -18.73 2.75 11.13
C THR A 250 -19.74 2.53 12.26
N ARG A 251 -19.42 1.62 13.18
CA ARG A 251 -20.20 1.33 14.39
C ARG A 251 -19.36 1.65 15.62
N GLY A 252 -19.96 2.30 16.62
CA GLY A 252 -19.35 2.57 17.90
C GLY A 252 -19.83 3.87 18.54
N PRO A 253 -19.26 4.26 19.69
CA PRO A 253 -18.18 3.57 20.42
C PRO A 253 -18.64 2.24 21.05
N CYS A 254 -17.79 1.22 20.99
CA CYS A 254 -18.03 -0.13 21.48
C CYS A 254 -17.02 -0.47 22.59
N GLU A 255 -17.47 -1.09 23.68
CA GLU A 255 -16.57 -1.70 24.66
C GLU A 255 -16.06 -3.06 24.18
N LEU A 256 -14.98 -3.56 24.78
CA LEU A 256 -14.41 -4.86 24.42
C LEU A 256 -15.43 -6.02 24.55
N ILE A 257 -16.36 -5.95 25.51
CA ILE A 257 -17.44 -6.95 25.67
C ILE A 257 -18.39 -6.95 24.46
N THR A 258 -18.72 -5.77 23.94
CA THR A 258 -19.56 -5.65 22.74
C THR A 258 -18.83 -6.16 21.48
N LEU A 259 -17.50 -5.99 21.40
CA LEU A 259 -16.70 -6.62 20.34
C LEU A 259 -16.66 -8.15 20.47
N LYS A 260 -16.54 -8.68 21.69
CA LYS A 260 -16.59 -10.13 21.97
C LYS A 260 -17.90 -10.75 21.53
N THR A 261 -19.02 -10.11 21.86
CA THR A 261 -20.35 -10.58 21.45
C THR A 261 -20.55 -10.48 19.94
N ALA A 262 -20.11 -9.38 19.30
CA ALA A 262 -20.15 -9.22 17.86
C ALA A 262 -19.28 -10.26 17.12
N TRP A 263 -18.13 -10.62 17.69
CA TRP A 263 -17.29 -11.72 17.19
C TRP A 263 -17.97 -13.08 17.34
N GLY A 264 -18.52 -13.39 18.52
CA GLY A 264 -19.24 -14.65 18.76
C GLY A 264 -20.47 -14.82 17.86
N ALA A 265 -21.14 -13.71 17.53
CA ALA A 265 -22.24 -13.65 16.57
C ALA A 265 -21.79 -13.75 15.09
N GLY A 266 -20.48 -13.74 14.82
CA GLY A 266 -19.94 -13.75 13.46
C GLY A 266 -20.28 -12.49 12.67
N ILE A 267 -20.44 -11.34 13.34
CA ILE A 267 -20.61 -10.01 12.72
C ILE A 267 -19.23 -9.44 12.37
N ILE A 268 -18.29 -9.63 13.28
CA ILE A 268 -16.90 -9.16 13.19
C ILE A 268 -15.99 -10.38 13.07
N ASP A 269 -14.96 -10.26 12.23
CA ASP A 269 -13.98 -11.28 11.94
C ASP A 269 -12.55 -10.70 12.03
N LYS A 270 -11.51 -11.54 11.86
CA LYS A 270 -10.10 -11.12 11.85
C LYS A 270 -9.79 -9.99 10.86
N ASN A 271 -10.52 -9.96 9.74
CA ASN A 271 -10.32 -9.03 8.64
C ASN A 271 -11.19 -7.77 8.76
N THR A 272 -12.02 -7.67 9.79
CA THR A 272 -12.84 -6.48 10.02
C THR A 272 -11.94 -5.31 10.41
N PHE A 273 -12.12 -4.18 9.74
CA PHE A 273 -11.43 -2.94 10.07
C PHE A 273 -11.95 -2.38 11.40
N ILE A 274 -11.02 -2.03 12.27
CA ILE A 274 -11.25 -1.47 13.59
C ILE A 274 -10.41 -0.20 13.75
N TRP A 275 -10.90 0.71 14.57
CA TRP A 275 -10.25 1.95 14.96
C TRP A 275 -10.45 2.15 16.47
N GLY A 276 -9.47 2.73 17.13
CA GLY A 276 -9.53 3.10 18.54
C GLY A 276 -8.82 4.42 18.76
N ASP A 277 -9.03 5.04 19.92
CA ASP A 277 -8.57 6.41 20.20
C ASP A 277 -7.05 6.62 20.03
N ASP A 278 -6.24 5.58 20.23
CA ASP A 278 -4.77 5.61 20.07
C ASP A 278 -4.28 5.11 18.69
N MET A 279 -5.16 5.05 17.68
CA MET A 279 -4.83 4.62 16.32
C MET A 279 -4.96 5.76 15.32
N ASP A 280 -3.95 5.90 14.45
CA ASP A 280 -3.98 6.92 13.39
C ASP A 280 -4.94 6.55 12.25
N GLU A 281 -5.12 5.25 11.98
CA GLU A 281 -5.86 4.74 10.82
C GLU A 281 -6.70 3.50 11.16
N TRP A 282 -7.68 3.21 10.32
CA TRP A 282 -8.45 1.96 10.39
C TRP A 282 -7.57 0.78 10.00
N ALA A 283 -7.41 -0.20 10.89
CA ALA A 283 -6.63 -1.40 10.62
C ALA A 283 -7.48 -2.65 10.85
N PRO A 284 -7.25 -3.77 10.14
CA PRO A 284 -7.95 -5.01 10.44
C PRO A 284 -7.53 -5.55 11.81
N ILE A 285 -8.46 -6.22 12.52
CA ILE A 285 -8.26 -6.67 13.92
C ILE A 285 -6.99 -7.49 14.12
N HIS A 286 -6.66 -8.39 13.19
CA HIS A 286 -5.46 -9.23 13.31
C HIS A 286 -4.13 -8.46 13.14
N MET A 287 -4.15 -7.27 12.55
CA MET A 287 -2.97 -6.42 12.44
C MET A 287 -2.73 -5.57 13.69
N VAL A 288 -3.75 -5.39 14.53
CA VAL A 288 -3.61 -4.66 15.79
C VAL A 288 -3.06 -5.61 16.86
N TYR A 289 -1.87 -5.30 17.37
CA TYR A 289 -1.18 -6.13 18.36
C TYR A 289 -2.06 -6.39 19.59
N GLY A 290 -2.22 -7.66 19.96
CA GLY A 290 -2.94 -8.07 21.17
C GLY A 290 -4.46 -7.94 21.12
N LEU A 291 -5.05 -7.37 20.06
CA LEU A 291 -6.50 -7.15 19.97
C LEU A 291 -7.27 -8.42 19.62
N GLU A 292 -6.81 -9.20 18.65
CA GLU A 292 -7.40 -10.51 18.33
C GLU A 292 -7.50 -11.42 19.57
N PRO A 293 -6.44 -11.67 20.35
CA PRO A 293 -6.56 -12.49 21.56
C PRO A 293 -7.42 -11.85 22.65
N ALA A 294 -7.53 -10.50 22.70
CA ALA A 294 -8.40 -9.80 23.65
C ALA A 294 -9.89 -9.98 23.33
N ILE A 295 -10.27 -10.03 22.05
CA ILE A 295 -11.64 -10.23 21.59
C ILE A 295 -11.97 -11.74 21.48
N ALA A 296 -11.14 -12.50 20.78
CA ALA A 296 -11.38 -13.91 20.48
C ALA A 296 -10.81 -14.83 21.59
N THR A 297 -11.33 -14.67 22.81
CA THR A 297 -11.06 -15.59 23.93
C THR A 297 -11.58 -16.99 23.61
N TRP A 298 -11.12 -18.01 24.35
CA TRP A 298 -11.50 -19.40 24.09
C TRP A 298 -13.02 -19.63 24.11
N GLU A 299 -13.74 -18.97 25.03
CA GLU A 299 -15.21 -19.01 25.13
C GLU A 299 -15.88 -18.43 23.88
N VAL A 300 -15.40 -17.26 23.44
CA VAL A 300 -15.92 -16.57 22.25
C VAL A 300 -15.63 -17.35 20.98
N LYS A 301 -14.45 -17.99 20.88
CA LYS A 301 -14.11 -18.89 19.77
C LYS A 301 -15.02 -20.12 19.71
N LEU A 302 -15.36 -20.71 20.86
CA LEU A 302 -16.34 -21.81 20.92
C LEU A 302 -17.74 -21.34 20.51
N GLY A 303 -18.16 -20.15 20.95
CA GLY A 303 -19.41 -19.53 20.53
C GLY A 303 -19.46 -19.25 19.02
N ALA A 304 -18.39 -18.69 18.45
CA ALA A 304 -18.28 -18.46 17.01
C ALA A 304 -18.24 -19.79 16.22
N ALA A 305 -17.57 -20.81 16.75
CA ALA A 305 -17.53 -22.13 16.13
C ALA A 305 -18.93 -22.76 16.11
N SER A 306 -19.71 -22.65 17.19
CA SER A 306 -21.07 -23.21 17.25
C SER A 306 -22.04 -22.47 16.33
N THR A 307 -21.98 -21.13 16.27
CA THR A 307 -22.78 -20.34 15.32
C THR A 307 -22.40 -20.65 13.88
N SER A 308 -21.11 -20.78 13.58
CA SER A 308 -20.63 -21.16 12.25
C SER A 308 -21.07 -22.58 11.87
N PHE A 309 -21.08 -23.52 12.82
CA PHE A 309 -21.52 -24.89 12.61
C PHE A 309 -23.02 -24.94 12.27
N LEU A 310 -23.85 -24.23 13.03
CA LEU A 310 -25.28 -24.10 12.74
C LEU A 310 -25.53 -23.47 11.36
N HIS A 311 -24.81 -22.40 11.03
CA HIS A 311 -24.91 -21.75 9.73
C HIS A 311 -24.47 -22.66 8.57
N LYS A 312 -23.39 -23.45 8.75
CA LYS A 312 -22.93 -24.44 7.77
C LYS A 312 -23.96 -25.55 7.58
N LEU A 313 -24.53 -26.07 8.66
CA LEU A 313 -25.62 -27.06 8.61
C LEU A 313 -26.84 -26.53 7.86
N GLN A 314 -27.26 -25.29 8.14
CA GLN A 314 -28.38 -24.64 7.44
C GLN A 314 -28.13 -24.51 5.94
N LYS A 315 -26.89 -24.24 5.52
CA LYS A 315 -26.50 -24.08 4.12
C LYS A 315 -26.06 -25.38 3.43
N GLY A 316 -26.10 -26.52 4.12
CA GLY A 316 -25.62 -27.80 3.60
C GLY A 316 -24.11 -27.85 3.34
N ILE A 317 -23.33 -26.98 3.96
CA ILE A 317 -21.87 -26.93 3.83
C ILE A 317 -21.26 -27.91 4.84
N PRO A 318 -20.30 -28.76 4.45
CA PRO A 318 -19.62 -29.65 5.39
C PRO A 318 -18.90 -28.86 6.50
N PRO A 319 -18.96 -29.32 7.77
CA PRO A 319 -18.45 -28.55 8.91
C PRO A 319 -16.94 -28.31 8.88
N TRP A 320 -16.18 -29.20 8.23
CA TRP A 320 -14.72 -29.12 8.10
C TRP A 320 -14.24 -28.16 6.99
N VAL A 321 -15.10 -27.72 6.08
CA VAL A 321 -14.69 -26.78 5.02
C VAL A 321 -14.72 -25.35 5.58
N PRO A 322 -13.62 -24.58 5.51
CA PRO A 322 -13.60 -23.19 5.93
C PRO A 322 -14.59 -22.36 5.08
N LEU A 323 -15.12 -21.29 5.66
CA LEU A 323 -15.93 -20.35 4.89
C LEU A 323 -15.04 -19.64 3.86
N LYS A 324 -15.60 -19.28 2.70
CA LYS A 324 -14.88 -18.54 1.66
C LYS A 324 -14.23 -17.28 2.26
N GLY A 325 -12.92 -17.12 2.06
CA GLY A 325 -12.14 -16.00 2.62
C GLY A 325 -11.64 -16.18 4.06
N HIS A 326 -11.99 -17.29 4.72
CA HIS A 326 -11.49 -17.68 6.06
C HIS A 326 -10.54 -18.87 6.02
N GLU A 327 -10.01 -19.21 4.86
CA GLU A 327 -8.98 -20.23 4.70
C GLU A 327 -7.69 -19.78 5.40
N GLU A 328 -7.12 -20.65 6.24
CA GLU A 328 -5.82 -20.39 6.85
C GLU A 328 -4.74 -20.52 5.78
N LYS A 329 -4.24 -19.36 5.33
CA LYS A 329 -3.16 -19.29 4.35
C LYS A 329 -1.82 -19.22 5.08
N THR A 330 -0.85 -19.96 4.57
CA THR A 330 0.54 -19.83 5.03
C THR A 330 1.11 -18.48 4.56
N TYR A 331 2.11 -17.95 5.26
CA TYR A 331 2.76 -16.70 4.83
C TYR A 331 3.37 -16.79 3.43
N LYS A 332 3.85 -17.99 3.04
CA LYS A 332 4.36 -18.25 1.70
C LYS A 332 3.25 -18.14 0.64
N GLN A 333 2.11 -18.77 0.87
CA GLN A 333 0.94 -18.65 -0.02
C GLN A 333 0.47 -17.20 -0.13
N LEU A 334 0.36 -16.47 0.99
CA LEU A 334 -0.02 -15.05 0.98
C LEU A 334 0.95 -14.20 0.16
N GLN A 335 2.26 -14.49 0.27
CA GLN A 335 3.27 -13.77 -0.50
C GLN A 335 3.20 -14.11 -1.98
N GLU A 336 3.04 -15.38 -2.33
CA GLU A 336 2.90 -15.85 -3.72
C GLU A 336 1.67 -15.24 -4.37
N GLU A 337 0.51 -15.26 -3.70
CA GLU A 337 -0.72 -14.62 -4.17
C GLU A 337 -0.54 -13.10 -4.36
N ALA A 338 0.15 -12.42 -3.43
CA ALA A 338 0.43 -10.99 -3.56
C ALA A 338 1.37 -10.67 -4.73
N ILE A 339 2.41 -11.49 -4.93
CA ILE A 339 3.34 -11.36 -6.06
C ILE A 339 2.62 -11.64 -7.37
N GLU A 340 1.82 -12.69 -7.43
CA GLU A 340 1.05 -13.10 -8.60
C GLU A 340 -0.01 -12.04 -8.96
N SER A 341 -0.75 -11.53 -7.96
CA SER A 341 -1.69 -10.42 -8.16
C SER A 341 -0.99 -9.20 -8.72
N LYS A 342 0.18 -8.82 -8.16
CA LYS A 342 0.94 -7.67 -8.64
C LYS A 342 1.48 -7.89 -10.06
N ARG A 343 1.94 -9.09 -10.39
CA ARG A 343 2.39 -9.44 -11.74
C ARG A 343 1.26 -9.37 -12.74
N ARG A 344 0.08 -9.91 -12.39
CA ARG A 344 -1.13 -9.78 -13.20
C ARG A 344 -1.54 -8.32 -13.37
N ASP A 345 -1.48 -7.51 -12.32
CA ASP A 345 -1.80 -6.08 -12.40
C ASP A 345 -0.87 -5.35 -13.38
N LEU A 346 0.43 -5.65 -13.33
CA LEU A 346 1.40 -5.07 -14.26
C LEU A 346 1.17 -5.56 -15.70
N ALA A 347 0.86 -6.85 -15.88
CA ALA A 347 0.58 -7.41 -17.20
C ALA A 347 -0.74 -6.86 -17.80
N VAL A 348 -1.75 -6.59 -16.97
CA VAL A 348 -2.97 -5.88 -17.40
C VAL A 348 -2.63 -4.49 -17.89
N LEU A 349 -1.78 -3.76 -17.16
CA LEU A 349 -1.34 -2.43 -17.58
C LEU A 349 -0.53 -2.51 -18.88
N GLU A 350 0.36 -3.49 -19.02
CA GLU A 350 1.16 -3.70 -20.23
C GLU A 350 0.29 -4.03 -21.45
N ALA A 351 -0.71 -4.91 -21.31
CA ALA A 351 -1.65 -5.23 -22.37
C ALA A 351 -2.46 -4.02 -22.87
N ASN A 352 -2.62 -3.00 -22.02
CA ASN A 352 -3.48 -1.84 -22.26
C ASN A 352 -2.71 -0.51 -22.29
N ASP A 353 -1.43 -0.52 -22.68
CA ASP A 353 -0.58 0.68 -22.82
C ASP A 353 -0.52 1.57 -21.56
N GLY A 354 -0.53 0.95 -20.37
CA GLY A 354 -0.46 1.60 -19.07
C GLY A 354 -1.80 2.06 -18.51
N VAL A 355 -2.93 1.71 -19.15
CA VAL A 355 -4.28 2.08 -18.70
C VAL A 355 -4.97 0.86 -18.10
N TRP A 356 -5.57 1.00 -16.91
CA TRP A 356 -6.37 -0.08 -16.35
C TRP A 356 -7.73 -0.17 -17.08
N PRO A 357 -8.05 -1.31 -17.71
CA PRO A 357 -9.31 -1.48 -18.43
C PRO A 357 -10.51 -1.42 -17.47
N GLY A 358 -11.58 -0.73 -17.86
CA GLY A 358 -12.74 -0.51 -17.00
C GLY A 358 -12.55 0.57 -15.92
N VAL A 359 -11.31 1.00 -15.61
CA VAL A 359 -11.11 2.30 -14.99
C VAL A 359 -11.43 3.33 -16.04
N LYS A 360 -12.68 3.80 -15.98
CA LYS A 360 -13.12 4.94 -16.77
C LYS A 360 -12.09 6.04 -16.57
N ILE A 361 -11.34 6.32 -17.64
CA ILE A 361 -10.64 7.59 -17.81
C ILE A 361 -11.61 8.68 -17.34
N PRO A 362 -11.14 9.82 -16.81
CA PRO A 362 -12.00 10.96 -16.48
C PRO A 362 -13.00 11.38 -17.58
N SER A 363 -13.02 10.76 -18.78
CA SER A 363 -14.08 10.77 -19.77
C SER A 363 -15.49 10.39 -19.26
N HIS A 364 -15.67 9.42 -18.35
CA HIS A 364 -17.02 9.12 -17.80
C HIS A 364 -17.45 10.14 -16.75
N ALA A 365 -16.50 10.61 -15.93
CA ALA A 365 -16.71 11.79 -15.10
C ALA A 365 -16.97 13.04 -15.97
N LEU A 366 -16.37 13.14 -17.16
CA LEU A 366 -16.61 14.17 -18.18
C LEU A 366 -17.99 14.01 -18.85
N PHE A 367 -18.51 12.79 -19.01
CA PHE A 367 -19.84 12.52 -19.56
C PHE A 367 -20.93 12.91 -18.55
N LEU A 368 -20.74 12.59 -17.26
CA LEU A 368 -21.53 13.09 -16.14
C LEU A 368 -21.38 14.63 -15.94
N TRP A 369 -20.22 15.19 -16.31
CA TRP A 369 -19.93 16.63 -16.31
C TRP A 369 -20.54 17.37 -17.52
N ALA A 370 -20.79 16.68 -18.63
CA ALA A 370 -21.39 17.23 -19.84
C ALA A 370 -22.91 17.03 -19.90
N SER A 371 -23.45 15.96 -19.31
CA SER A 371 -24.89 15.74 -19.16
C SER A 371 -25.43 16.59 -18.01
N GLY A 372 -25.74 17.85 -18.30
CA GLY A 372 -26.17 18.83 -17.30
C GLY A 372 -27.30 18.37 -16.37
N SER A 373 -27.26 18.89 -15.13
CA SER A 373 -28.32 19.12 -14.13
C SER A 373 -29.28 17.99 -13.70
N GLU A 374 -29.42 16.86 -14.39
CA GLU A 374 -30.42 15.84 -14.01
C GLU A 374 -29.86 14.72 -13.12
N LEU A 375 -28.54 14.51 -13.08
CA LEU A 375 -27.89 13.51 -12.22
C LEU A 375 -27.19 14.10 -10.98
N THR A 376 -27.06 15.42 -10.88
CA THR A 376 -26.30 16.08 -9.80
C THR A 376 -26.99 15.98 -8.44
N THR A 377 -28.32 16.03 -8.39
CA THR A 377 -29.06 15.94 -7.12
C THR A 377 -29.04 14.55 -6.48
N ILE A 378 -28.66 13.51 -7.25
CA ILE A 378 -28.58 12.12 -6.77
C ILE A 378 -27.14 11.76 -6.35
N LEU A 379 -26.13 12.43 -6.91
CA LEU A 379 -24.71 12.18 -6.65
C LEU A 379 -24.04 13.17 -5.67
N GLU A 380 -24.76 14.19 -5.20
CA GLU A 380 -24.26 15.18 -4.23
C GLU A 380 -24.00 14.61 -2.82
N GLU A 381 -24.35 13.35 -2.56
CA GLU A 381 -24.05 12.66 -1.30
C GLU A 381 -22.57 12.24 -1.15
N ASP A 382 -21.76 12.24 -2.23
CA ASP A 382 -20.33 11.88 -2.16
C ASP A 382 -19.39 13.10 -2.33
N HIS A 383 -18.72 13.47 -1.24
CA HIS A 383 -17.80 14.60 -1.18
C HIS A 383 -16.37 14.23 -1.64
N MET A 384 -15.91 14.80 -2.76
CA MET A 384 -14.47 14.93 -3.07
C MET A 384 -14.12 16.38 -3.44
N PRO A 385 -13.30 17.13 -2.67
CA PRO A 385 -13.26 18.59 -2.78
C PRO A 385 -12.36 19.19 -3.87
N ASN A 386 -11.52 18.42 -4.57
CA ASN A 386 -10.32 19.01 -5.22
C ASN A 386 -10.18 18.75 -6.73
N LYS A 387 -11.27 18.68 -7.51
CA LYS A 387 -11.17 18.47 -8.98
C LYS A 387 -11.99 19.42 -9.85
N HIS A 388 -12.58 20.47 -9.29
CA HIS A 388 -13.46 21.38 -10.04
C HIS A 388 -12.90 22.80 -10.10
N ILE A 389 -12.70 23.34 -11.31
CA ILE A 389 -12.69 24.78 -11.52
C ILE A 389 -14.15 25.26 -11.39
N PRO A 390 -14.50 26.01 -10.33
CA PRO A 390 -15.87 26.47 -10.11
C PRO A 390 -16.36 27.34 -11.28
N LYS A 391 -17.67 27.27 -11.53
CA LYS A 391 -18.36 27.95 -12.64
C LYS A 391 -17.99 29.43 -12.78
N TYR A 392 -17.77 30.12 -11.66
CA TYR A 392 -17.37 31.53 -11.66
C TYR A 392 -15.98 31.76 -12.30
N LEU A 393 -15.01 30.88 -12.06
CA LEU A 393 -13.67 30.97 -12.65
C LEU A 393 -13.70 30.74 -14.16
N ARG A 394 -14.59 29.85 -14.64
CA ARG A 394 -14.81 29.64 -16.07
C ARG A 394 -15.35 30.89 -16.76
N TYR A 395 -16.28 31.60 -16.12
CA TYR A 395 -16.76 32.88 -16.62
C TYR A 395 -15.69 33.97 -16.61
N GLN A 396 -14.79 33.97 -15.62
CA GLN A 396 -13.65 34.88 -15.60
C GLN A 396 -12.66 34.57 -16.74
N LEU A 397 -12.35 33.30 -16.98
CA LEU A 397 -11.49 32.87 -18.09
C LEU A 397 -12.09 33.19 -19.47
N ALA A 398 -13.39 32.94 -19.65
CA ALA A 398 -14.10 33.28 -20.89
C ALA A 398 -14.20 34.80 -21.12
N LYS A 399 -14.16 35.62 -20.06
CA LYS A 399 -14.07 37.09 -20.16
C LYS A 399 -12.68 37.55 -20.57
N ILE A 400 -11.62 36.89 -20.09
CA ILE A 400 -10.23 37.23 -20.39
C ILE A 400 -9.88 36.82 -21.83
N ILE A 401 -10.41 35.69 -22.30
CA ILE A 401 -10.17 35.16 -23.66
C ILE A 401 -11.52 35.04 -24.38
N PRO A 402 -12.01 36.11 -25.03
CA PRO A 402 -13.28 36.07 -25.73
C PRO A 402 -13.19 35.11 -26.93
N GLY A 403 -14.03 34.07 -26.93
CA GLY A 403 -14.09 33.04 -27.97
C GLY A 403 -13.68 31.64 -27.54
N LEU A 404 -13.16 31.48 -26.31
CA LEU A 404 -12.74 30.18 -25.77
C LEU A 404 -13.94 29.23 -25.60
N ARG A 405 -14.05 28.22 -26.46
CA ARG A 405 -15.11 27.23 -26.40
C ARG A 405 -14.80 26.16 -25.34
N PRO A 406 -15.80 25.50 -24.72
CA PRO A 406 -15.56 24.57 -23.62
C PRO A 406 -14.57 23.43 -23.90
N TRP A 407 -14.45 22.96 -25.14
CA TRP A 407 -13.45 21.95 -25.53
C TRP A 407 -12.06 22.54 -25.81
N GLU A 408 -11.97 23.83 -26.13
CA GLU A 408 -10.69 24.53 -26.33
C GLU A 408 -10.00 24.78 -24.98
N VAL A 409 -10.77 24.91 -23.89
CA VAL A 409 -10.25 24.88 -22.50
C VAL A 409 -9.47 23.60 -22.24
N LEU A 410 -9.95 22.47 -22.78
CA LEU A 410 -9.31 21.15 -22.65
C LEU A 410 -8.00 21.08 -23.44
N SER A 411 -7.94 21.73 -24.61
CA SER A 411 -6.68 21.86 -25.37
C SER A 411 -5.68 22.82 -24.71
N VAL A 412 -6.16 23.84 -23.98
CA VAL A 412 -5.31 24.74 -23.18
C VAL A 412 -4.80 24.03 -21.93
N GLU A 413 -5.61 23.22 -21.25
CA GLU A 413 -5.17 22.36 -20.14
C GLU A 413 -4.20 21.27 -20.60
N GLN A 414 -4.45 20.61 -21.75
CA GLN A 414 -3.50 19.65 -22.33
C GLN A 414 -2.21 20.31 -22.82
N ALA A 415 -2.28 21.55 -23.34
CA ALA A 415 -1.11 22.33 -23.70
C ALA A 415 -0.35 22.76 -22.43
N MET A 416 -1.05 23.18 -21.38
CA MET A 416 -0.45 23.45 -20.08
C MET A 416 0.18 22.18 -19.50
N ASP A 417 -0.48 21.02 -19.52
CA ASP A 417 0.08 19.75 -19.10
C ASP A 417 1.28 19.36 -19.97
N ARG A 418 1.26 19.58 -21.28
CA ARG A 418 2.43 19.37 -22.15
C ARG A 418 3.56 20.36 -21.91
N ILE A 419 3.27 21.59 -21.51
CA ILE A 419 4.26 22.63 -21.18
C ILE A 419 4.83 22.40 -19.77
N THR A 420 4.00 21.94 -18.84
CA THR A 420 4.34 21.71 -17.43
C THR A 420 4.99 20.34 -17.23
N TYR A 421 4.59 19.34 -18.02
CA TYR A 421 5.07 17.94 -17.97
C TYR A 421 5.86 17.49 -19.22
N GLY A 422 6.02 18.36 -20.22
CA GLY A 422 7.23 18.46 -21.06
C GLY A 422 7.74 17.25 -21.83
N GLY A 423 6.96 16.19 -22.08
CA GLY A 423 7.38 15.04 -22.93
C GLY A 423 8.54 14.19 -22.42
N GLY A 424 9.24 14.62 -21.37
CA GLY A 424 10.09 13.82 -20.52
C GLY A 424 9.63 14.06 -19.09
N TRP A 425 9.33 12.98 -18.38
CA TRP A 425 9.09 13.04 -16.95
C TRP A 425 10.29 13.71 -16.26
N TYR A 426 10.20 15.00 -15.97
CA TYR A 426 11.15 15.67 -15.09
C TYR A 426 10.74 15.38 -13.64
N ARG A 427 10.79 14.11 -13.25
CA ARG A 427 11.04 13.81 -11.85
C ARG A 427 12.52 14.09 -11.66
N GLU A 428 12.83 15.14 -10.92
CA GLU A 428 14.19 15.26 -10.39
C GLU A 428 14.55 13.93 -9.72
N PRO A 429 15.78 13.41 -9.92
CA PRO A 429 16.16 12.10 -9.39
C PRO A 429 15.81 12.03 -7.90
N LEU A 430 15.27 10.90 -7.48
CA LEU A 430 14.82 10.67 -6.10
C LEU A 430 15.99 10.97 -5.15
N GLY A 431 15.82 11.98 -4.28
CA GLY A 431 16.89 12.46 -3.38
C GLY A 431 17.61 13.74 -3.85
N SER A 432 17.18 14.35 -4.94
CA SER A 432 17.47 15.75 -5.31
C SER A 432 16.99 16.73 -4.23
N TYR A 433 17.59 17.93 -4.16
CA TYR A 433 17.17 19.00 -3.22
C TYR A 433 15.69 19.38 -3.39
N THR A 434 15.16 19.15 -4.60
CA THR A 434 13.77 19.10 -5.05
C THR A 434 12.77 18.33 -4.20
N THR A 435 13.11 17.06 -4.05
CA THR A 435 12.23 15.95 -3.69
C THR A 435 12.62 15.33 -2.35
N GLY A 436 13.84 15.63 -1.87
CA GLY A 436 14.32 15.25 -0.57
C GLY A 436 13.68 16.08 0.55
N PRO A 437 13.69 15.58 1.80
CA PRO A 437 13.17 16.32 2.93
C PRO A 437 13.80 17.71 3.03
N PRO A 438 13.02 18.79 3.27
CA PRO A 438 13.51 20.17 3.26
C PRO A 438 14.67 20.40 4.23
N TYR A 439 14.75 19.58 5.29
CA TYR A 439 15.84 19.64 6.25
C TYR A 439 17.23 19.38 5.66
N ILE A 440 17.37 18.61 4.56
CA ILE A 440 18.70 18.24 4.00
C ILE A 440 19.41 19.51 3.52
N ARG A 441 18.66 20.42 2.88
CA ARG A 441 19.17 21.73 2.46
C ARG A 441 19.65 22.56 3.64
N HIS A 442 18.87 22.61 4.72
CA HIS A 442 19.26 23.32 5.94
C HIS A 442 20.48 22.68 6.60
N TRP A 443 20.58 21.35 6.64
CA TRP A 443 21.74 20.63 7.16
C TRP A 443 23.01 20.97 6.42
N ASN A 444 22.99 20.86 5.09
CA ASN A 444 24.15 21.13 4.26
C ASN A 444 24.62 22.58 4.47
N ARG A 445 23.66 23.52 4.61
CA ARG A 445 23.96 24.91 4.92
C ARG A 445 24.60 25.07 6.30
N ASP A 446 24.07 24.41 7.33
CA ASP A 446 24.59 24.48 8.69
C ASP A 446 25.98 23.84 8.81
N VAL A 447 26.19 22.68 8.18
CA VAL A 447 27.48 22.00 8.11
C VAL A 447 28.50 22.86 7.38
N GLN A 448 28.15 23.44 6.23
CA GLN A 448 29.02 24.37 5.52
C GLN A 448 29.33 25.62 6.35
N ARG A 449 28.36 26.14 7.10
CA ARG A 449 28.55 27.28 8.00
C ARG A 449 29.51 26.94 9.13
N LEU A 450 29.31 25.81 9.81
CA LEU A 450 30.20 25.32 10.86
C LEU A 450 31.63 25.09 10.34
N TYR A 451 31.75 24.46 9.16
CA TYR A 451 33.03 24.26 8.50
C TYR A 451 33.74 25.58 8.19
N LYS A 452 33.02 26.56 7.62
CA LYS A 452 33.56 27.90 7.36
C LYS A 452 34.00 28.60 8.65
N ILE A 453 33.19 28.54 9.72
CA ILE A 453 33.54 29.12 11.02
C ILE A 453 34.80 28.46 11.56
N PHE A 454 34.88 27.13 11.53
CA PHE A 454 36.02 26.37 12.00
C PHE A 454 37.29 26.71 11.21
N CYS A 455 37.25 26.71 9.88
CA CYS A 455 38.39 27.09 9.03
C CYS A 455 38.81 28.54 9.25
N ASN A 456 37.87 29.48 9.36
CA ASN A 456 38.20 30.88 9.60
C ASN A 456 38.84 31.08 10.97
N LEU A 457 38.35 30.39 11.99
CA LEU A 457 38.88 30.47 13.35
C LEU A 457 40.25 29.81 13.43
N SER A 458 40.45 28.65 12.80
CA SER A 458 41.74 27.98 12.77
C SER A 458 42.81 28.82 12.07
N VAL A 459 42.50 29.44 10.93
CA VAL A 459 43.40 30.36 10.23
C VAL A 459 43.73 31.58 11.09
N LYS A 460 42.73 32.20 11.74
CA LYS A 460 42.96 33.34 12.63
C LYS A 460 43.84 32.99 13.82
N VAL A 461 43.62 31.82 14.44
CA VAL A 461 44.44 31.32 15.55
C VAL A 461 45.85 31.03 15.08
N TYR A 462 46.01 30.36 13.94
CA TYR A 462 47.32 30.07 13.34
C TYR A 462 48.13 31.34 13.09
N ASN A 463 47.52 32.31 12.40
CA ASN A 463 48.15 33.60 12.10
C ASN A 463 48.51 34.40 13.37
N LYS A 464 47.69 34.30 14.42
CA LYS A 464 47.99 34.93 15.71
C LYS A 464 49.20 34.27 16.36
N LEU A 465 49.22 32.94 16.43
CA LEU A 465 50.32 32.17 17.03
C LEU A 465 51.64 32.40 16.30
N GLU A 466 51.62 32.44 14.97
CA GLU A 466 52.80 32.73 14.14
C GLU A 466 53.39 34.12 14.42
N ARG A 467 52.56 35.13 14.67
CA ARG A 467 53.01 36.49 15.02
C ARG A 467 53.51 36.61 16.46
N THR A 468 52.90 35.87 17.39
CA THR A 468 53.18 36.01 18.83
C THR A 468 54.29 35.11 19.35
N ILE A 469 54.52 33.96 18.71
CA ILE A 469 55.45 32.93 19.18
C ILE A 469 56.59 32.83 18.16
N PRO A 470 57.80 33.31 18.49
CA PRO A 470 58.98 33.13 17.66
C PRO A 470 59.26 31.64 17.43
N GLY A 471 59.49 31.24 16.17
CA GLY A 471 59.76 29.84 15.81
C GLY A 471 58.52 28.93 15.76
N PHE A 472 57.30 29.48 15.84
CA PHE A 472 56.08 28.68 15.70
C PHE A 472 55.96 27.99 14.33
N SER A 473 56.39 28.66 13.26
CA SER A 473 56.37 28.12 11.90
C SER A 473 57.20 26.83 11.78
N THR A 474 58.41 26.81 12.34
CA THR A 474 59.30 25.64 12.29
C THR A 474 58.77 24.47 13.12
N VAL A 475 58.08 24.74 14.23
CA VAL A 475 57.36 23.71 14.99
C VAL A 475 56.19 23.16 14.18
N MET A 476 55.41 24.04 13.54
CA MET A 476 54.26 23.62 12.73
C MET A 476 54.66 22.83 11.49
N GLU A 477 55.79 23.15 10.84
CA GLU A 477 56.35 22.35 9.74
C GLU A 477 56.66 20.92 10.20
N LYS A 478 57.26 20.75 11.38
CA LYS A 478 57.51 19.42 11.97
C LYS A 478 56.21 18.69 12.30
N VAL A 479 55.21 19.39 12.82
CA VAL A 479 53.88 18.82 13.11
C VAL A 479 53.17 18.40 11.82
N GLN A 480 53.26 19.20 10.76
CA GLN A 480 52.69 18.86 9.45
C GLN A 480 53.40 17.67 8.81
N ALA A 481 54.74 17.60 8.90
CA ALA A 481 55.51 16.45 8.44
C ALA A 481 55.22 15.16 9.24
N ASP A 482 55.04 15.25 10.56
CA ASP A 482 54.60 14.11 11.37
C ASP A 482 53.16 13.70 10.99
N ALA A 483 52.26 14.67 10.82
CA ALA A 483 50.89 14.40 10.40
C ALA A 483 50.80 13.74 9.01
N SER A 484 51.56 14.21 8.02
CA SER A 484 51.61 13.60 6.68
C SER A 484 52.15 12.17 6.77
N SER A 485 53.24 11.95 7.53
CA SER A 485 53.81 10.60 7.73
C SER A 485 52.81 9.65 8.39
N ARG A 486 52.01 10.12 9.35
CA ARG A 486 50.94 9.32 9.99
C ARG A 486 49.81 9.01 9.01
N VAL A 487 49.45 9.95 8.15
CA VAL A 487 48.42 9.75 7.11
C VAL A 487 48.91 8.72 6.09
N GLU A 488 50.16 8.82 5.64
CA GLU A 488 50.79 7.83 4.75
C GLU A 488 50.84 6.44 5.39
N ARG A 489 51.26 6.33 6.66
CA ARG A 489 51.22 5.06 7.40
C ARG A 489 49.81 4.46 7.47
N ARG A 490 48.79 5.27 7.74
CA ARG A 490 47.39 4.80 7.76
C ARG A 490 46.91 4.38 6.37
N ARG A 491 47.31 5.10 5.33
CA ARG A 491 46.97 4.79 3.94
C ARG A 491 47.61 3.47 3.52
N ALA A 492 48.91 3.31 3.76
CA ALA A 492 49.64 2.07 3.54
C ALA A 492 49.05 0.90 4.36
N LYS A 493 48.65 1.14 5.61
CA LYS A 493 47.98 0.12 6.43
C LYS A 493 46.64 -0.29 5.83
N ARG A 494 45.81 0.65 5.40
CA ARG A 494 44.53 0.34 4.73
C ARG A 494 44.72 -0.37 3.40
N GLU A 495 45.74 0.00 2.62
CA GLU A 495 46.09 -0.68 1.38
C GLU A 495 46.62 -2.09 1.64
N ALA A 496 47.37 -2.30 2.73
CA ALA A 496 47.79 -3.61 3.19
C ALA A 496 46.61 -4.46 3.71
N GLU A 497 45.68 -3.86 4.45
CA GLU A 497 44.43 -4.52 4.90
C GLU A 497 43.58 -4.90 3.69
N LYS A 498 43.36 -3.99 2.74
CA LYS A 498 42.64 -4.27 1.48
C LYS A 498 43.31 -5.36 0.66
N SER A 499 44.62 -5.31 0.47
CA SER A 499 45.34 -6.34 -0.29
C SER A 499 45.40 -7.68 0.45
N ALA A 500 45.38 -7.69 1.79
CA ALA A 500 45.24 -8.92 2.57
C ALA A 500 43.82 -9.48 2.49
N GLU A 501 42.78 -8.64 2.51
CA GLU A 501 41.39 -9.03 2.25
C GLU A 501 41.23 -9.58 0.84
N GLU A 502 41.79 -8.92 -0.18
CA GLU A 502 41.81 -9.41 -1.57
C GLU A 502 42.56 -10.75 -1.67
N ARG A 503 43.73 -10.90 -1.03
CA ARG A 503 44.44 -12.19 -0.99
C ARG A 503 43.69 -13.27 -0.22
N ALA A 504 42.95 -12.93 0.84
CA ALA A 504 42.12 -13.89 1.55
C ALA A 504 40.90 -14.31 0.72
N LEU A 505 40.34 -13.38 -0.08
CA LEU A 505 39.22 -13.62 -0.98
C LEU A 505 39.62 -14.43 -2.23
N TYR A 506 40.83 -14.19 -2.79
CA TYR A 506 41.27 -14.77 -4.06
C TYR A 506 42.42 -15.80 -3.95
N GLY A 507 43.09 -15.93 -2.80
CA GLY A 507 44.32 -16.71 -2.62
C GLY A 507 44.14 -18.23 -2.43
N GLY A 508 42.92 -18.75 -2.54
CA GLY A 508 42.64 -20.19 -2.48
C GLY A 508 42.96 -20.95 -3.78
N ILE A 509 43.28 -20.27 -4.88
CA ILE A 509 43.61 -20.92 -6.16
C ILE A 509 45.13 -21.06 -6.26
N ARG A 510 45.66 -22.14 -5.68
CA ARG A 510 46.92 -22.73 -6.15
C ARG A 510 46.62 -23.37 -7.51
N ASN A 511 47.05 -22.71 -8.59
CA ASN A 511 47.21 -23.41 -9.87
C ASN A 511 48.41 -24.38 -9.76
N PRO A 512 48.34 -25.57 -10.37
CA PRO A 512 49.29 -26.68 -10.21
C PRO A 512 50.74 -26.33 -10.60
#